data_AF-A0A067TJ01-F1
#
_entry.id   AF-A0A067TJ01-F1
#
_cell.length_a   1.000
_cell.length_b   1.000
_cell.length_c   1.000
_cell.angle_alpha   90.00
_cell.angle_beta   90.00
_cell.angle_gamma   90.00
#
_symmetry.space_group_name_H-M   'P 1'
#
loop_
_entity.id
_entity.type
_entity.pdbx_description
1 polymer ?
#
loop_
_entity_poly.entity_id
_entity_poly.type
_entity_poly.pdbx_seq_one_letter_code
_entity_poly.pdbx_strand_id
1 'polypeptide(L)'
;MSAIPSLPEWVLPPPPQLRKRSQNHAERIPLKVFGIPIFHEHKLEWADRFNVCPGEAKHIRAQFAVRAVVSRLPHNLRRATMIHLRHGDHVYATCVYIGSNLNSEELAKAQDRELLYELWKVLQVDTEPGWYLRAT
;
A
#
# COMPACT_ATOMS: atom_id res chain seq x y z
N MET A 1 1.20 -10.91 -29.24
CA MET A 1 0.78 -10.00 -28.15
C MET A 1 0.53 -10.88 -26.93
N SER A 2 1.46 -10.94 -25.99
CA SER A 2 1.31 -11.78 -24.79
C SER A 2 0.32 -11.10 -23.85
N ALA A 3 -0.76 -11.80 -23.51
CA ALA A 3 -1.73 -11.33 -22.52
C ALA A 3 -0.99 -11.03 -21.21
N ILE A 4 -1.12 -9.81 -20.71
CA ILE A 4 -0.70 -9.47 -19.35
C ILE A 4 -1.46 -10.42 -18.43
N PRO A 5 -0.79 -11.19 -17.55
CA PRO A 5 -1.47 -11.97 -16.51
C PRO A 5 -2.52 -11.08 -15.85
N SER A 6 -3.79 -11.46 -15.94
CA SER A 6 -4.84 -10.64 -15.38
C SER A 6 -4.60 -10.51 -13.87
N LEU A 7 -4.72 -9.28 -13.35
CA LEU A 7 -4.91 -9.07 -11.91
C LEU A 7 -5.93 -10.08 -11.38
N PRO A 8 -5.84 -10.49 -10.10
CA PRO A 8 -6.96 -11.18 -9.47
C PRO A 8 -8.26 -10.39 -9.68
N GLU A 9 -9.41 -11.06 -9.64
CA GLU A 9 -10.73 -10.43 -9.80
C GLU A 9 -11.11 -9.53 -8.61
N TRP A 10 -10.30 -8.50 -8.36
CA TRP A 10 -10.52 -7.54 -7.31
C TRP A 10 -11.64 -6.57 -7.68
N VAL A 11 -12.60 -6.44 -6.79
CA VAL A 11 -13.62 -5.39 -6.82
C VAL A 11 -13.06 -4.17 -6.12
N LEU A 12 -12.60 -3.18 -6.89
CA LEU A 12 -11.99 -1.98 -6.32
C LEU A 12 -13.07 -1.13 -5.61
N PRO A 13 -12.83 -0.68 -4.36
CA PRO A 13 -13.77 0.17 -3.67
C PRO A 13 -13.87 1.55 -4.35
N PRO A 14 -15.03 2.23 -4.25
CA PRO A 14 -15.20 3.56 -4.83
C PRO A 14 -14.22 4.57 -4.20
N PRO A 15 -13.78 5.57 -4.97
CA PRO A 15 -12.90 6.61 -4.46
C PRO A 15 -13.59 7.42 -3.33
N PRO A 16 -12.89 7.73 -2.23
CA PRO A 16 -13.42 8.59 -1.18
C PRO A 16 -13.45 10.04 -1.65
N GLN A 17 -14.09 10.89 -0.84
CA GLN A 17 -14.03 12.34 -1.04
C GLN A 17 -12.58 12.86 -0.92
N LEU A 18 -12.30 13.96 -1.62
CA LEU A 18 -11.02 14.66 -1.54
C LEU A 18 -10.73 15.12 -0.11
N ARG A 19 -9.45 15.04 0.27
CA ARG A 19 -8.96 15.48 1.57
C ARG A 19 -9.34 16.96 1.78
N LYS A 20 -10.00 17.24 2.90
CA LYS A 20 -10.34 18.59 3.35
C LYS A 20 -9.69 18.85 4.70
N ARG A 21 -8.82 19.84 4.76
CA ARG A 21 -8.30 20.36 6.04
C ARG A 21 -9.33 21.32 6.63
N SER A 22 -9.73 21.12 7.88
CA SER A 22 -10.63 22.01 8.61
C SER A 22 -10.27 21.97 10.09
N GLN A 23 -10.49 23.09 10.80
CA GLN A 23 -10.43 23.15 12.26
C GLN A 23 -11.67 22.49 12.88
N ASN A 24 -12.81 22.52 12.19
CA ASN A 24 -13.99 21.78 12.56
C ASN A 24 -13.79 20.30 12.23
N HIS A 25 -13.70 19.46 13.27
CA HIS A 25 -13.51 18.02 13.12
C HIS A 25 -14.60 17.34 12.28
N ALA A 26 -15.85 17.82 12.34
CA ALA A 26 -16.97 17.26 11.60
C ALA A 26 -16.85 17.48 10.07
N GLU A 27 -16.13 18.52 9.65
CA GLU A 27 -15.93 18.84 8.24
C GLU A 27 -14.59 18.33 7.68
N ARG A 28 -13.79 17.70 8.53
CA ARG A 28 -12.45 17.24 8.17
C ARG A 28 -12.54 15.92 7.43
N ILE A 29 -12.04 15.90 6.19
CA ILE A 29 -11.88 14.66 5.43
C ILE A 29 -10.40 14.27 5.52
N PRO A 30 -10.06 13.16 6.19
CA PRO A 30 -8.68 12.80 6.43
C PRO A 30 -7.98 12.34 5.14
N LEU A 31 -6.64 12.35 5.17
CA LEU A 31 -5.84 11.80 4.09
C LEU A 31 -5.95 10.26 4.10
N LYS A 32 -6.43 9.71 2.98
CA LYS A 32 -6.47 8.28 2.71
C LYS A 32 -5.54 7.95 1.54
N VAL A 33 -4.96 6.77 1.58
CA VAL A 33 -4.14 6.21 0.50
C VAL A 33 -4.80 4.95 -0.05
N PHE A 34 -4.61 4.69 -1.34
CA PHE A 34 -5.08 3.50 -2.02
C PHE A 34 -3.90 2.59 -2.38
N GLY A 35 -3.90 1.39 -1.84
CA GLY A 35 -2.78 0.47 -1.99
C GLY A 35 -2.99 -0.84 -1.27
N ILE A 36 -1.92 -1.64 -1.20
CA ILE A 36 -1.94 -2.99 -0.64
C ILE A 36 -1.31 -2.97 0.76
N PRO A 37 -2.04 -3.42 1.81
CA PRO A 37 -1.48 -3.61 3.14
C PRO A 37 -0.47 -4.75 3.19
N ILE A 38 0.65 -4.50 3.86
CA ILE A 38 1.73 -5.44 4.09
C ILE A 38 1.82 -5.72 5.59
N PHE A 39 1.36 -6.92 5.96
CA PHE A 39 1.41 -7.46 7.31
C PHE A 39 2.81 -7.97 7.66
N HIS A 40 3.01 -8.34 8.93
CA HIS A 40 4.33 -8.73 9.41
C HIS A 40 4.82 -10.01 8.73
N GLU A 41 3.91 -10.95 8.50
CA GLU A 41 4.13 -12.25 7.88
C GLU A 41 4.65 -12.08 6.45
N HIS A 42 4.01 -11.24 5.64
CA HIS A 42 4.49 -10.92 4.27
C HIS A 42 5.91 -10.37 4.28
N LYS A 43 6.26 -9.53 5.27
CA LYS A 43 7.61 -8.97 5.38
C LYS A 43 8.65 -10.03 5.71
N LEU A 44 8.30 -11.00 6.54
CA LEU A 44 9.18 -12.13 6.87
C LEU A 44 9.34 -13.06 5.67
N GLU A 45 8.25 -13.36 4.95
CA GLU A 45 8.31 -14.14 3.72
C GLU A 45 9.19 -13.46 2.65
N TRP A 46 9.08 -12.14 2.49
CA TRP A 46 9.99 -11.38 1.64
C TRP A 46 11.43 -11.44 2.14
N ALA A 47 11.64 -11.34 3.45
CA ALA A 47 12.99 -11.42 4.02
C ALA A 47 13.63 -12.79 3.76
N ASP A 48 12.87 -13.87 3.85
CA ASP A 48 13.32 -15.23 3.52
C ASP A 48 13.57 -15.36 2.02
N ARG A 49 12.58 -14.96 1.18
CA ARG A 49 12.65 -15.05 -0.29
C ARG A 49 13.85 -14.31 -0.89
N PHE A 50 14.18 -13.15 -0.33
CA PHE A 50 15.27 -12.29 -0.85
C PHE A 50 16.55 -12.36 -0.01
N ASN A 51 16.63 -13.30 0.95
CA ASN A 51 17.76 -13.45 1.87
C ASN A 51 18.19 -12.12 2.53
N VAL A 52 17.21 -11.37 3.04
CA VAL A 52 17.43 -10.06 3.66
C VAL A 52 17.86 -10.23 5.11
N CYS A 53 19.03 -9.67 5.44
CA CYS A 53 19.61 -9.66 6.79
C CYS A 53 19.60 -11.05 7.46
N PRO A 54 20.27 -12.06 6.86
CA PRO A 54 20.31 -13.40 7.43
C PRO A 54 20.94 -13.38 8.83
N GLY A 55 20.37 -14.13 9.77
CA GLY A 55 20.83 -14.20 11.17
C GLY A 55 20.34 -13.08 12.09
N GLU A 56 19.75 -12.01 11.55
CA GLU A 56 19.20 -10.92 12.35
C GLU A 56 17.84 -11.25 12.97
N ALA A 57 17.45 -10.46 13.98
CA ALA A 57 16.14 -10.59 14.61
C ALA A 57 14.98 -10.33 13.62
N LYS A 58 13.84 -11.02 13.81
CA LYS A 58 12.66 -10.94 12.93
C LYS A 58 12.21 -9.51 12.62
N HIS A 59 12.23 -8.61 13.61
CA HIS A 59 11.80 -7.22 13.42
C HIS A 59 12.75 -6.43 12.50
N ILE A 60 14.07 -6.66 12.57
CA ILE A 60 15.08 -6.08 11.69
C ILE A 60 14.84 -6.59 10.27
N ARG A 61 14.75 -7.91 10.11
CA ARG A 61 14.50 -8.56 8.82
C ARG A 61 13.24 -8.03 8.14
N ALA A 62 12.13 -7.93 8.88
CA ALA A 62 10.88 -7.39 8.38
C ALA A 62 10.99 -5.91 7.96
N GLN A 63 11.72 -5.08 8.71
CA GLN A 63 11.92 -3.67 8.38
C GLN A 63 12.73 -3.50 7.07
N PHE A 64 13.82 -4.25 6.92
CA PHE A 64 14.67 -4.18 5.73
C PHE A 64 14.01 -4.83 4.50
N ALA A 65 13.18 -5.85 4.68
CA ALA A 65 12.45 -6.49 3.60
C ALA A 65 11.51 -5.51 2.87
N VAL A 66 10.79 -4.65 3.61
CA VAL A 66 9.96 -3.61 3.00
C VAL A 66 10.79 -2.69 2.10
N ARG A 67 11.94 -2.21 2.60
CA ARG A 67 12.84 -1.33 1.83
C ARG A 67 13.34 -2.02 0.56
N ALA A 68 13.73 -3.29 0.68
CA ALA A 68 14.24 -4.08 -0.43
C ALA A 68 13.16 -4.35 -1.49
N VAL A 69 11.90 -4.60 -1.11
CA VAL A 69 10.81 -4.81 -2.07
C VAL A 69 10.39 -3.49 -2.72
N VAL A 70 10.24 -2.43 -1.94
CA VAL A 70 9.86 -1.10 -2.48
C VAL A 70 10.92 -0.57 -3.44
N SER A 71 12.21 -0.84 -3.25
CA SER A 71 13.25 -0.41 -4.19
C SER A 71 13.17 -1.07 -5.56
N ARG A 72 12.50 -2.23 -5.67
CA ARG A 72 12.26 -2.95 -6.93
C ARG A 72 11.10 -2.38 -7.74
N LEU A 73 10.26 -1.52 -7.14
CA LEU A 73 9.20 -0.85 -7.87
C LEU A 73 9.76 0.23 -8.81
N PRO A 74 9.06 0.54 -9.91
CA PRO A 74 9.30 1.73 -10.72
C PRO A 74 9.41 2.98 -9.84
N HIS A 75 10.27 3.93 -10.18
CA HIS A 75 10.58 5.07 -9.33
C HIS A 75 9.34 5.86 -8.88
N ASN A 76 8.38 6.04 -9.79
CA ASN A 76 7.09 6.71 -9.54
C ASN A 76 6.15 5.93 -8.60
N LEU A 77 6.40 4.64 -8.35
CA LEU A 77 5.61 3.77 -7.49
C LEU A 77 6.29 3.42 -6.15
N ARG A 78 7.49 3.95 -5.87
CA ARG A 78 8.25 3.69 -4.62
C ARG A 78 7.67 4.43 -3.42
N ARG A 79 6.40 4.18 -3.10
CA ARG A 79 5.65 4.91 -2.07
C ARG A 79 5.11 3.93 -1.04
N ALA A 80 5.55 4.10 0.20
CA ALA A 80 5.04 3.34 1.33
C ALA A 80 4.68 4.29 2.48
N THR A 81 3.66 3.94 3.26
CA THR A 81 3.26 4.70 4.44
C THR A 81 2.67 3.79 5.50
N MET A 82 2.55 4.28 6.73
CA MET A 82 1.80 3.58 7.77
C MET A 82 0.31 3.91 7.64
N ILE A 83 -0.52 2.90 7.85
CA ILE A 83 -1.98 3.02 7.76
C ILE A 83 -2.65 2.43 9.00
N HIS A 84 -3.85 2.91 9.32
CA HIS A 84 -4.74 2.28 10.30
C HIS A 84 -5.52 1.14 9.63
N LEU A 85 -5.44 -0.07 10.20
CA LEU A 85 -6.21 -1.22 9.72
C LEU A 85 -7.65 -1.22 10.28
N ARG A 86 -7.84 -0.68 11.48
CA ARG A 86 -9.15 -0.51 12.11
C ARG A 86 -9.28 0.89 12.67
N HIS A 87 -10.44 1.50 12.47
CA HIS A 87 -10.68 2.87 12.94
C HIS A 87 -10.78 2.88 14.48
N GLY A 88 -9.84 3.56 15.14
CA GLY A 88 -9.82 3.69 16.60
C GLY A 88 -8.85 2.76 17.34
N ASP A 89 -8.38 1.69 16.70
CA ASP A 89 -7.34 0.83 17.28
C ASP A 89 -5.94 1.25 16.79
N HIS A 90 -4.93 1.16 17.65
CA HIS A 90 -3.51 1.36 17.32
C HIS A 90 -2.91 0.18 16.52
N VAL A 91 -3.70 -0.41 15.62
CA VAL A 91 -3.28 -1.53 14.76
C VAL A 91 -2.88 -0.96 13.42
N TYR A 92 -1.58 -0.98 13.17
CA TYR A 92 -0.96 -0.39 11.99
C TYR A 92 -0.42 -1.44 11.04
N ALA A 93 -0.46 -1.11 9.74
CA ALA A 93 0.30 -1.83 8.71
C ALA A 93 1.12 -0.86 7.88
N THR A 94 2.11 -1.40 7.18
CA THR A 94 2.74 -0.67 6.07
C THR A 94 1.87 -0.87 4.83
N CYS A 95 1.52 0.20 4.14
CA CYS A 95 0.82 0.14 2.86
C CYS A 95 1.75 0.65 1.76
N VAL A 96 1.89 -0.12 0.69
CA VAL A 96 2.52 0.36 -0.55
C VAL A 96 1.39 0.81 -1.48
N TYR A 97 1.41 2.07 -1.91
CA TYR A 97 0.21 2.74 -2.41
C TYR A 97 0.44 3.49 -3.73
N ILE A 98 -0.55 3.42 -4.64
CA ILE A 98 -0.50 4.02 -5.99
C ILE A 98 -1.33 5.30 -6.13
N GLY A 99 -2.29 5.52 -5.23
CA GLY A 99 -3.13 6.71 -5.23
C GLY A 99 -3.41 7.25 -3.83
N SER A 100 -3.97 8.45 -3.77
CA SER A 100 -4.42 9.08 -2.52
C SER A 100 -5.62 10.00 -2.79
N ASN A 101 -6.37 10.35 -1.76
CA ASN A 101 -7.46 11.32 -1.90
C ASN A 101 -6.98 12.78 -1.81
N LEU A 102 -5.69 13.03 -2.07
CA LEU A 102 -5.11 14.37 -1.92
C LEU A 102 -5.61 15.35 -2.99
N ASN A 103 -5.73 14.87 -4.23
CA ASN A 103 -6.21 15.61 -5.39
C ASN A 103 -6.80 14.65 -6.42
N SER A 104 -7.42 15.17 -7.47
CA SER A 104 -8.08 14.36 -8.50
C SER A 104 -7.13 13.46 -9.29
N GLU A 105 -5.88 13.88 -9.51
CA GLU A 105 -4.86 13.08 -10.20
C GLU A 105 -4.50 11.83 -9.39
N GLU A 106 -4.30 11.99 -8.08
CA GLU A 106 -4.01 10.89 -7.16
C GLU A 106 -5.22 9.96 -6.96
N LEU A 107 -6.44 10.48 -7.04
CA LEU A 107 -7.66 9.66 -7.04
C LEU A 107 -7.76 8.81 -8.31
N ALA A 108 -7.43 9.38 -9.47
CA ALA A 108 -7.47 8.66 -10.75
C ALA A 108 -6.52 7.45 -10.76
N LYS A 109 -5.33 7.59 -10.17
CA LYS A 109 -4.36 6.48 -10.04
C LYS A 109 -4.92 5.27 -9.28
N ALA A 110 -5.87 5.47 -8.36
CA ALA A 110 -6.48 4.35 -7.63
C ALA A 110 -7.35 3.44 -8.51
N GLN A 111 -7.74 3.91 -9.69
CA GLN A 111 -8.52 3.15 -10.68
C GLN A 111 -7.64 2.64 -11.84
N ASP A 112 -6.35 2.95 -11.83
CA ASP A 112 -5.40 2.54 -12.85
C ASP A 112 -5.01 1.07 -12.64
N ARG A 113 -5.59 0.19 -13.47
CA ARG A 113 -5.35 -1.25 -13.39
C ARG A 113 -3.92 -1.63 -13.81
N GLU A 114 -3.26 -0.85 -14.65
CA GLU A 114 -1.88 -1.12 -15.04
C GLU A 114 -0.94 -0.83 -13.86
N LEU A 115 -1.12 0.31 -13.17
CA LEU A 115 -0.34 0.60 -11.96
C LEU A 115 -0.59 -0.40 -10.84
N LEU A 116 -1.83 -0.88 -10.68
CA LEU A 116 -2.15 -1.94 -9.72
C LEU A 116 -1.45 -3.26 -10.07
N TYR A 117 -1.42 -3.61 -11.35
CA TYR A 117 -0.72 -4.80 -11.83
C TYR A 117 0.79 -4.69 -11.59
N GLU A 118 1.38 -3.55 -11.90
CA GLU A 118 2.80 -3.25 -11.66
C GLU A 118 3.17 -3.32 -10.17
N LEU A 119 2.25 -2.90 -9.30
CA LEU A 119 2.41 -3.06 -7.86
C LEU A 119 2.32 -4.54 -7.46
N TRP A 120 1.23 -5.21 -7.83
CA TRP A 120 0.94 -6.59 -7.44
C TRP A 120 2.03 -7.57 -7.88
N LYS A 121 2.54 -7.45 -9.12
CA LYS A 121 3.59 -8.35 -9.64
C LYS A 121 4.88 -8.32 -8.81
N VAL A 122 5.17 -7.19 -8.15
CA VAL A 122 6.35 -7.00 -7.31
C VAL A 122 6.08 -7.47 -5.89
N LEU A 123 4.90 -7.14 -5.35
CA LEU A 123 4.55 -7.48 -3.97
C LEU A 123 4.25 -8.98 -3.80
N GLN A 124 3.58 -9.59 -4.78
CA GLN A 124 3.18 -11.00 -4.80
C GLN A 124 2.53 -11.44 -3.48
N VAL A 125 1.51 -10.68 -3.06
CA VAL A 125 0.69 -10.96 -1.88
C VAL A 125 -0.77 -11.13 -2.32
N ASP A 126 -1.53 -11.89 -1.55
CA ASP A 126 -2.95 -12.16 -1.83
C ASP A 126 -3.89 -11.09 -1.27
N THR A 127 -3.35 -10.11 -0.54
CA THR A 127 -4.16 -9.01 0.01
C THR A 127 -4.71 -8.12 -1.11
N GLU A 128 -6.02 -7.86 -1.05
CA GLU A 128 -6.66 -6.92 -1.96
C GLU A 128 -6.26 -5.46 -1.67
N PRO A 129 -6.16 -4.61 -2.71
CA PRO A 129 -5.94 -3.18 -2.53
C PRO A 129 -7.18 -2.49 -1.97
N GLY A 130 -6.97 -1.46 -1.14
CA GLY A 130 -8.06 -0.74 -0.50
C GLY A 130 -7.70 0.69 -0.11
N TRP A 131 -8.72 1.43 0.34
CA TRP A 131 -8.57 2.78 0.88
C TRP A 131 -8.34 2.75 2.39
N TYR A 132 -7.19 3.26 2.81
CA TYR A 132 -6.81 3.25 4.23
C TYR A 132 -6.48 4.66 4.74
N LEU A 133 -6.84 4.91 5.99
CA LEU A 133 -6.45 6.14 6.70
C LEU A 133 -4.93 6.13 6.89
N ARG A 134 -4.25 7.15 6.36
CA ARG A 134 -2.81 7.32 6.58
C ARG A 134 -2.56 7.69 8.04
N ALA A 135 -1.70 6.93 8.72
CA ALA A 135 -1.20 7.30 10.03
C ALA A 135 -0.30 8.53 9.87
N THR A 136 -0.61 9.59 10.61
CA THR A 136 0.16 10.84 10.68
C THR A 136 1.21 10.78 11.76
#